data_AF-A0A5K0XBG9-F1
#
_entry.id   AF-A0A5K0XBG9-F1
#
_cell.length_a   1.000
_cell.length_b   1.000
_cell.length_c   1.000
_cell.angle_alpha   90.00
_cell.angle_beta   90.00
_cell.angle_gamma   90.00
#
_symmetry.space_group_name_H-M   'P 1'
#
loop_
_entity.id
_entity.type
_entity.pdbx_description
1 polymer ?
#
loop_
_entity_poly.entity_id
_entity_poly.type
_entity_poly.pdbx_seq_one_letter_code
_entity_poly.pdbx_strand_id
1 'polypeptide(L)'
;VEELVGADSMKPFKDHYYIKPTGNCDLSKLSDPHHEFTGKNVLIEKEDASKMAPKFGMAVEEYLNILGSSRQKLFNARLRRPRPHLDDK
;
A
#
# COMPACT_ATOMS: atom_id res chain seq x y z
N VAL A 1 -2.23 -8.92 1.27
CA VAL A 1 -1.92 -7.65 1.97
C VAL A 1 -2.57 -7.63 3.35
N GLU A 2 -3.84 -8.01 3.46
CA GLU A 2 -4.58 -8.14 4.73
C GLU A 2 -3.88 -8.99 5.78
N GLU A 3 -3.45 -10.18 5.41
CA GLU A 3 -2.71 -11.08 6.30
C GLU A 3 -1.38 -10.50 6.81
N LEU A 4 -0.74 -9.61 6.02
CA LEU A 4 0.56 -9.05 6.39
C LEU A 4 0.42 -7.79 7.24
N VAL A 5 -0.52 -6.90 6.93
CA VAL A 5 -0.67 -5.63 7.63
C VAL A 5 -1.37 -5.82 8.98
N GLY A 6 -2.32 -6.75 9.07
CA GLY A 6 -3.16 -6.99 10.25
C GLY A 6 -4.50 -6.25 10.16
N ALA A 7 -5.54 -6.80 10.80
CA ALA A 7 -6.91 -6.32 10.68
C ALA A 7 -7.10 -4.88 11.17
N ASP A 8 -6.54 -4.55 12.34
CA ASP A 8 -6.74 -3.24 12.98
C ASP A 8 -6.10 -2.09 12.18
N SER A 9 -4.93 -2.35 11.57
CA SER A 9 -4.21 -1.38 10.74
C SER A 9 -4.74 -1.30 9.31
N MET A 10 -5.60 -2.23 8.88
CA MET A 10 -5.98 -2.38 7.48
C MET A 10 -6.84 -1.22 6.97
N LYS A 11 -7.82 -0.77 7.75
CA LYS A 11 -8.73 0.30 7.34
C LYS A 11 -8.01 1.63 7.08
N PRO A 12 -7.19 2.18 8.00
CA PRO A 12 -6.41 3.39 7.71
C PRO A 12 -5.40 3.17 6.58
N PHE A 13 -4.80 1.98 6.49
CA PHE A 13 -3.84 1.67 5.42
C PHE A 13 -4.47 1.67 4.02
N LYS A 14 -5.65 1.05 3.85
CA LYS A 14 -6.36 1.04 2.56
C LYS A 14 -6.77 2.44 2.12
N ASP A 15 -7.34 3.22 3.04
CA ASP A 15 -7.84 4.55 2.71
C ASP A 15 -6.68 5.50 2.38
N HIS A 16 -5.55 5.39 3.09
CA HIS A 16 -4.36 6.20 2.79
C HIS A 16 -3.78 5.91 1.41
N TYR A 17 -3.62 4.62 1.09
CA TYR A 17 -2.94 4.15 -0.11
C TYR A 17 -3.88 3.86 -1.28
N TYR A 18 -5.16 4.21 -1.13
CA TYR A 18 -6.21 3.96 -2.13
C TYR A 18 -6.25 2.50 -2.60
N ILE A 19 -6.15 1.54 -1.67
CA ILE A 19 -6.09 0.11 -2.00
C ILE A 19 -7.51 -0.41 -2.26
N LYS A 20 -7.69 -1.12 -3.38
CA LYS A 20 -8.98 -1.71 -3.79
C LYS A 20 -8.87 -3.23 -3.97
N PRO A 21 -9.96 -3.99 -3.77
CA PRO A 21 -9.98 -5.42 -4.10
C PRO A 21 -9.63 -5.72 -5.57
N THR A 22 -10.01 -4.83 -6.48
CA THR A 22 -9.78 -4.97 -7.93
C THR A 22 -8.45 -4.38 -8.41
N GLY A 23 -7.63 -3.85 -7.51
CA GLY A 23 -6.45 -3.06 -7.84
C GLY A 23 -6.75 -1.57 -8.01
N ASN A 24 -5.70 -0.74 -7.95
CA ASN A 24 -5.82 0.72 -7.82
C ASN A 24 -5.05 1.53 -8.86
N CYS A 25 -4.53 0.88 -9.91
CA CYS A 25 -3.94 1.52 -11.07
C CYS A 25 -5.01 1.98 -12.09
N ASP A 26 -6.13 2.52 -11.60
CA ASP A 26 -7.32 2.88 -12.38
C ASP A 26 -7.56 4.40 -12.49
N LEU A 27 -6.61 5.21 -12.01
CA LEU A 27 -6.75 6.67 -11.91
C LEU A 27 -6.83 7.37 -13.28
N SER A 28 -6.24 6.79 -14.32
CA SER A 28 -6.34 7.30 -15.68
C SER A 28 -6.06 6.18 -16.70
N LYS A 29 -6.41 6.40 -17.97
CA LYS A 29 -6.02 5.49 -19.07
C LYS A 29 -4.49 5.35 -19.22
N LEU A 30 -3.73 6.35 -18.77
CA LEU A 30 -2.27 6.35 -18.79
C LEU A 30 -1.66 5.65 -17.56
N SER A 31 -2.45 5.31 -16.56
CA SER A 31 -1.96 4.67 -15.33
C SER A 31 -1.61 3.20 -15.54
N ASP A 32 -2.32 2.52 -16.45
CA ASP A 32 -2.04 1.13 -16.84
C ASP A 32 -2.46 0.86 -18.30
N PRO A 33 -1.80 1.49 -19.28
CA PRO A 33 -2.18 1.40 -20.69
C PRO A 33 -2.05 -0.03 -21.27
N HIS A 34 -1.27 -0.88 -20.60
CA HIS A 34 -0.97 -2.25 -21.02
C HIS A 34 -1.60 -3.31 -20.10
N HIS A 35 -2.42 -2.92 -19.12
CA HIS A 35 -3.11 -3.81 -18.19
C HIS A 35 -2.17 -4.67 -17.30
N GLU A 36 -0.93 -4.24 -17.10
CA GLU A 36 0.10 -4.95 -16.32
C GLU A 36 -0.20 -4.98 -14.82
N PHE A 37 -1.00 -4.01 -14.34
CA PHE A 37 -1.38 -3.83 -12.95
C PHE A 37 -2.83 -4.22 -12.65
N THR A 38 -3.51 -4.89 -13.59
CA THR A 38 -4.85 -5.45 -13.37
C THR A 38 -4.88 -6.34 -12.12
N GLY A 39 -5.78 -6.05 -11.18
CA GLY A 39 -5.89 -6.78 -9.91
C GLY A 39 -4.76 -6.50 -8.89
N LYS A 40 -3.81 -5.61 -9.23
CA LYS A 40 -2.66 -5.27 -8.36
C LYS A 40 -2.87 -3.91 -7.70
N ASN A 41 -2.32 -3.79 -6.50
CA ASN A 41 -2.30 -2.53 -5.76
C ASN A 41 -0.88 -1.98 -5.67
N VAL A 42 -0.76 -0.67 -5.86
CA VAL A 42 0.43 0.14 -5.64
C VAL A 42 0.15 1.10 -4.49
N LEU A 43 1.15 1.41 -3.66
CA LEU A 43 0.95 2.36 -2.56
C LEU A 43 0.90 3.79 -3.11
N ILE A 44 -0.31 4.33 -3.30
CA ILE A 44 -0.54 5.68 -3.85
C ILE A 44 -1.03 6.59 -2.73
N GLU A 45 -0.22 7.57 -2.32
CA GLU A 45 -0.61 8.57 -1.33
C GLU A 45 -1.40 9.69 -2.02
N LYS A 46 -2.71 9.75 -1.74
CA LYS A 46 -3.61 10.77 -2.32
C LYS A 46 -3.83 11.98 -1.44
N GLU A 47 -3.69 11.80 -0.13
CA GLU A 47 -3.98 12.80 0.89
C GLU A 47 -2.99 12.68 2.04
N ASP A 48 -2.69 13.81 2.66
CA ASP A 48 -1.77 13.89 3.79
C ASP A 48 -2.30 13.18 5.03
N ALA A 49 -1.38 12.65 5.85
CA ALA A 49 -1.70 12.04 7.13
C ALA A 49 -2.48 12.97 8.07
N SER A 50 -2.22 14.28 8.02
CA SER A 50 -2.93 15.30 8.83
C SER A 50 -4.42 15.40 8.50
N LYS A 51 -4.82 15.14 7.25
CA LYS A 51 -6.22 15.11 6.82
C LYS A 51 -6.88 13.76 7.04
N MET A 52 -6.10 12.69 7.03
CA MET A 52 -6.60 11.33 7.15
C MET A 52 -6.75 10.88 8.60
N ALA A 53 -5.80 11.18 9.48
CA ALA A 53 -5.83 10.76 10.89
C ALA A 53 -7.13 11.16 11.63
N PRO A 54 -7.67 12.39 11.47
CA PRO A 54 -8.94 12.77 12.10
C PRO A 54 -10.14 11.91 11.66
N LYS A 55 -10.15 11.36 10.43
CA LYS A 55 -11.22 10.48 9.94
C LYS A 55 -11.29 9.15 10.69
N PHE A 56 -10.21 8.78 11.36
CA PHE A 56 -10.09 7.57 12.17
C PHE A 56 -10.10 7.87 13.68
N GLY A 57 -10.25 9.14 14.08
CA GLY A 57 -10.19 9.55 15.49
C GLY A 57 -8.82 9.37 16.13
N MET A 58 -7.75 9.37 15.32
CA MET A 58 -6.37 9.12 15.77
C MET A 58 -5.54 10.40 15.77
N ALA A 59 -4.50 10.42 16.61
CA ALA A 59 -3.43 11.42 16.47
C ALA A 59 -2.63 11.18 15.19
N VAL A 60 -2.07 12.24 14.60
CA VAL A 60 -1.28 12.13 13.36
C VAL A 60 -0.06 11.21 13.56
N GLU A 61 0.60 11.29 14.71
CA GLU A 61 1.74 10.42 15.03
C GLU A 61 1.34 8.94 15.10
N GLU A 62 0.23 8.62 15.77
CA GLU A 62 -0.30 7.26 15.85
C GLU A 62 -0.62 6.71 14.44
N TYR A 63 -1.28 7.53 13.63
CA TYR A 63 -1.59 7.19 12.24
C TYR A 63 -0.33 6.91 11.41
N LEU A 64 0.70 7.76 11.53
CA LEU A 64 1.99 7.55 10.86
C LEU A 64 2.70 6.29 11.35
N ASN A 65 2.61 5.97 12.65
CA ASN A 65 3.17 4.73 13.20
C ASN A 65 2.50 3.49 12.63
N ILE A 66 1.17 3.52 12.44
CA ILE A 66 0.40 2.46 11.77
C ILE A 66 0.90 2.27 10.33
N LEU A 67 1.03 3.36 9.57
CA LEU A 67 1.51 3.29 8.18
C LEU A 67 2.97 2.78 8.10
N GLY A 68 3.84 3.29 8.96
CA GLY A 68 5.25 2.86 9.06
C GLY A 68 5.37 1.37 9.36
N SER A 69 4.67 0.89 10.38
CA SER A 69 4.66 -0.52 10.76
C SER A 69 4.13 -1.42 9.63
N SER A 70 3.07 -0.97 8.95
CA SER A 70 2.49 -1.68 7.81
C SER A 70 3.46 -1.79 6.64
N ARG A 71 4.15 -0.69 6.29
CA ARG A 71 5.20 -0.67 5.26
C ARG A 71 6.36 -1.58 5.60
N GLN A 72 6.80 -1.61 6.87
CA GLN A 72 7.87 -2.49 7.31
C GLN A 72 7.50 -3.97 7.12
N LYS A 73 6.26 -4.37 7.46
CA LYS A 73 5.77 -5.73 7.24
C LYS A 73 5.77 -6.10 5.75
N LEU A 74 5.32 -5.20 4.88
CA LEU A 74 5.38 -5.41 3.42
C LEU A 74 6.81 -5.51 2.89
N PHE A 75 7.72 -4.69 3.40
CA PHE A 75 9.14 -4.75 3.07
C PHE A 75 9.76 -6.09 3.48
N ASN A 76 9.53 -6.55 4.71
CA ASN A 76 10.00 -7.84 5.20
C ASN A 76 9.44 -9.00 4.36
N ALA A 77 8.17 -8.92 3.93
CA ALA A 77 7.60 -9.90 3.01
C ALA A 77 8.28 -9.86 1.62
N ARG A 78 8.60 -8.67 1.10
CA ARG A 78 9.32 -8.50 -0.17
C ARG A 78 10.73 -9.10 -0.13
N LEU A 79 11.44 -9.00 0.99
CA LEU A 79 12.78 -9.56 1.15
C LEU A 79 12.82 -11.09 1.03
N ARG A 80 11.71 -11.77 1.29
CA ARG A 80 11.61 -13.25 1.17
C ARG A 80 11.35 -13.74 -0.26
N ARG A 81 11.13 -12.83 -1.22
CA ARG A 81 10.91 -13.22 -2.62
C ARG A 81 12.23 -13.75 -3.22
N PRO A 82 12.20 -14.84 -4.01
CA PRO A 82 13.37 -15.30 -4.75
C PRO A 82 13.94 -14.15 -5.55
N ARG A 83 15.26 -13.97 -5.50
CA ARG A 83 15.91 -12.99 -6.38
C ARG A 83 15.75 -13.48 -7.83
N PRO A 84 15.48 -12.58 -8.79
CA PRO A 84 15.58 -12.95 -10.18
C PRO A 84 16.98 -13.50 -10.45
N HIS A 85 17.10 -14.40 -11.42
CA HIS A 85 18.42 -14.86 -11.86
C HIS A 85 19.24 -13.63 -12.29
N LEU A 86 20.51 -13.59 -11.90
CA LEU A 86 21.44 -12.62 -12.44
C LEU A 86 21.73 -13.05 -13.89
N ASP A 87 21.57 -12.15 -14.86
CA ASP A 87 22.01 -12.39 -16.24
C ASP A 87 23.47 -11.91 -16.33
N ASP A 88 24.41 -12.84 -16.15
CA ASP A 88 25.85 -12.63 -16.34
C ASP A 88 26.22 -12.91 -17.80
N LYS A 89 26.04 -11.89 -18.64
CA LYS A 89 26.48 -11.88 -20.04
C LYS A 89 27.98 -11.67 -20.18
#